data_AF-A0A221NIG7-F1
#
_entry.id   AF-A0A221NIG7-F1
#
_cell.length_a   1.000
_cell.length_b   1.000
_cell.length_c   1.000
_cell.angle_alpha   90.00
_cell.angle_beta   90.00
_cell.angle_gamma   90.00
#
_symmetry.space_group_name_H-M   'P 1'
#
loop_
_entity.id
_entity.type
_entity.pdbx_description
1 polymer ?
#
loop_
_entity_poly.entity_id
_entity_poly.type
_entity_poly.pdbx_seq_one_letter_code
_entity_poly.pdbx_strand_id
1 'polypeptide(L)'
;MYCPFCRNPDSRVVDSRMADDGSSIRRRRQCPECGRRFTTVETTSLSVIKRSGVGEPFSRIKVISGVRKACQGRPVTEDDLAMLAQEVEENIRSSGAAEIDAHEVGLAILGPLRKLDEVAYLRFASVYQAFESLEDFESAISLLRHEHEEHAKAGAKEAKGSEKSPL
;
A
#
# COMPACT_ATOMS: atom_id res chain seq x y z
N MET A 1 3.29 7.20 29.07
CA MET A 1 3.55 8.15 27.96
C MET A 1 3.45 9.54 28.55
N TYR A 2 4.49 10.36 28.40
CA TYR A 2 4.64 11.62 29.13
C TYR A 2 3.55 12.65 28.80
N CYS A 3 3.07 13.37 29.81
CA CYS A 3 2.19 14.52 29.63
C CYS A 3 2.97 15.68 28.99
N PRO A 4 2.51 16.25 27.85
CA PRO A 4 3.21 17.35 27.18
C PRO A 4 3.20 18.66 27.96
N PHE A 5 2.39 18.77 29.01
CA PHE A 5 2.20 20.01 29.78
C PHE A 5 2.99 20.05 31.09
N CYS A 6 3.01 18.94 31.85
CA CYS A 6 3.68 18.86 33.15
C CYS A 6 4.77 17.79 33.21
N ARG A 7 4.99 17.04 32.12
CA ARG A 7 5.97 15.95 32.02
C ARG A 7 5.76 14.78 32.99
N ASN A 8 4.58 14.66 33.60
CA ASN A 8 4.19 13.44 34.33
C ASN A 8 4.34 12.20 33.42
N PRO A 9 4.96 11.10 33.87
CA PRO A 9 5.13 9.89 33.05
C PRO A 9 3.80 9.16 32.77
N ASP A 10 2.82 9.36 33.63
CA ASP A 10 1.52 8.69 33.57
C ASP A 10 0.45 9.51 32.84
N SER A 11 -0.40 8.78 32.12
CA SER A 11 -1.60 9.30 31.48
C SER A 11 -2.64 8.19 31.32
N ARG A 12 -3.92 8.56 31.44
CA ARG A 12 -5.06 7.65 31.30
C ARG A 12 -5.69 7.80 29.92
N VAL A 13 -5.94 6.70 29.22
CA VAL A 13 -6.70 6.70 27.96
C VAL A 13 -8.18 6.92 28.26
N VAL A 14 -8.79 7.90 27.60
CA VAL A 14 -10.20 8.31 27.78
C VAL A 14 -11.05 7.91 26.58
N ASP A 15 -10.50 8.00 25.37
CA ASP A 15 -11.19 7.69 24.12
C ASP A 15 -10.17 7.12 23.12
N SER A 16 -10.55 6.12 22.34
CA SER A 16 -9.71 5.52 21.29
C SER A 16 -10.51 5.45 20.00
N ARG A 17 -9.94 5.97 18.91
CA ARG A 17 -10.52 5.93 17.57
C ARG A 17 -9.48 5.48 16.56
N MET A 18 -9.92 4.80 15.50
CA MET A 18 -9.09 4.65 14.30
C MET A 18 -8.96 6.02 13.64
N ALA A 19 -7.76 6.35 13.15
CA ALA A 19 -7.52 7.55 12.37
C ALA A 19 -8.08 7.39 10.94
N ASP A 20 -8.23 8.53 10.26
CA ASP A 20 -8.86 8.61 8.93
C ASP A 20 -8.11 7.81 7.86
N ASP A 21 -6.85 7.46 8.12
CA ASP A 21 -5.98 6.64 7.26
C ASP A 21 -6.03 5.13 7.58
N GLY A 22 -6.90 4.70 8.51
CA GLY A 22 -7.11 3.29 8.88
C GLY A 22 -5.94 2.56 9.54
N SER A 23 -4.75 3.17 9.54
CA SER A 23 -3.47 2.53 9.93
C SER A 23 -2.93 3.02 11.27
N SER A 24 -3.53 4.07 11.83
CA SER A 24 -3.14 4.62 13.12
C SER A 24 -4.32 4.73 14.09
N ILE A 25 -4.04 4.62 15.38
CA ILE A 25 -5.01 4.74 16.47
C ILE A 25 -4.78 6.09 17.14
N ARG A 26 -5.78 6.97 17.05
CA ARG A 26 -5.85 8.21 17.82
C ARG A 26 -6.40 7.90 19.20
N ARG A 27 -5.58 8.08 20.23
CA ARG A 27 -5.98 7.95 21.64
C ARG A 27 -6.03 9.32 22.31
N ARG A 28 -7.18 9.69 22.85
CA ARG A 28 -7.32 10.85 23.73
C ARG A 28 -6.93 10.44 25.14
N ARG A 29 -5.90 11.06 25.68
CA ARG A 29 -5.34 10.81 27.01
C ARG A 29 -5.62 11.98 27.95
N GLN A 30 -5.71 11.70 29.25
CA GLN A 30 -5.81 12.69 30.31
C GLN A 30 -4.67 12.49 31.31
N CYS A 31 -3.99 13.57 31.69
CA CYS A 31 -2.98 13.54 32.74
C CYS A 31 -3.64 13.48 34.12
N PRO A 32 -3.27 12.54 35.01
CA PRO A 32 -3.80 12.49 36.37
C PRO A 32 -3.28 13.63 37.26
N GLU A 33 -2.09 14.17 36.98
CA GLU A 33 -1.47 15.23 37.78
C GLU A 33 -2.05 16.62 37.45
N CYS A 34 -2.04 17.03 36.18
CA CYS A 34 -2.49 18.37 35.78
C CYS A 34 -3.90 18.41 35.19
N GLY A 35 -4.58 17.28 35.07
CA GLY A 35 -5.95 17.15 34.55
C GLY A 35 -6.14 17.42 33.05
N ARG A 36 -5.11 17.93 32.35
CA ARG A 36 -5.18 18.30 30.93
C ARG A 36 -5.33 17.08 30.02
N ARG A 37 -6.07 17.27 28.92
CA ARG A 37 -6.29 16.26 27.88
C ARG A 37 -5.39 16.52 26.67
N PHE A 38 -4.89 15.47 26.05
CA PHE A 38 -4.07 15.52 24.84
C PHE A 38 -4.33 14.28 23.98
N THR A 39 -4.01 14.36 22.69
CA THR A 39 -4.20 13.24 21.76
C THR A 39 -2.86 12.68 21.35
N THR A 40 -2.75 11.36 21.31
CA THR A 40 -1.57 10.64 20.85
C THR A 40 -1.96 9.76 19.68
N VAL A 41 -1.12 9.72 18.65
CA VAL A 41 -1.30 8.83 17.50
C VAL A 41 -0.35 7.65 17.70
N GLU A 42 -0.91 6.46 17.87
CA GLU A 42 -0.17 5.21 17.92
C GLU A 42 -0.29 4.54 16.56
N THR A 43 0.81 4.39 15.84
CA THR A 43 0.85 3.70 14.54
C THR A 43 1.66 2.43 14.71
N THR A 44 1.19 1.31 14.16
CA THR A 44 2.03 0.10 14.06
C THR A 44 3.21 0.43 13.14
N SER A 45 4.42 0.40 13.69
CA SER A 45 5.63 0.68 12.91
C SER A 45 5.83 -0.45 11.90
N LEU A 46 5.84 -0.09 10.61
CA LEU A 46 6.27 -0.95 9.52
C LEU A 46 7.67 -0.49 9.12
N SER A 47 8.66 -1.37 9.28
CA SER A 47 10.05 -1.12 8.90
C SER A 47 10.41 -1.85 7.61
N VAL A 48 11.15 -1.19 6.74
CA VAL A 48 11.71 -1.76 5.52
C VAL A 48 13.19 -2.08 5.75
N ILE A 49 13.55 -3.34 5.64
CA ILE A 49 14.93 -3.81 5.73
C ILE A 49 15.59 -3.67 4.36
N LYS A 50 16.66 -2.87 4.28
CA LYS A 50 17.45 -2.72 3.05
C LYS A 50 18.37 -3.92 2.85
N ARG A 51 18.88 -4.09 1.62
CA ARG A 51 19.91 -5.10 1.30
C ARG A 51 21.17 -4.98 2.19
N SER A 52 21.45 -3.78 2.73
CA SER A 52 22.54 -3.56 3.69
C SER A 52 22.25 -4.07 5.11
N GLY A 53 21.03 -4.56 5.39
CA GLY A 53 20.55 -4.92 6.72
C GLY A 53 20.03 -3.73 7.54
N VAL A 54 20.15 -2.50 7.04
CA VAL A 54 19.65 -1.30 7.72
C VAL A 54 18.13 -1.22 7.58
N GLY A 55 17.43 -1.17 8.71
CA GLY A 55 15.99 -0.92 8.77
C GLY A 55 15.67 0.58 8.74
N GLU A 56 14.66 0.96 7.97
CA GLU A 56 14.09 2.31 7.96
C GLU A 56 12.57 2.26 7.98
N PRO A 57 11.87 3.31 8.45
CA PRO A 57 10.41 3.35 8.36
C PRO A 57 9.91 3.25 6.91
N PHE A 58 8.84 2.49 6.69
CA PHE A 58 8.14 2.47 5.41
C PHE A 58 7.68 3.89 5.03
N SER A 59 7.80 4.23 3.75
CA SER A 59 7.46 5.55 3.23
C SER A 59 6.77 5.44 1.88
N ARG A 60 5.49 5.88 1.83
CA ARG A 60 4.74 6.02 0.58
C ARG A 60 5.45 6.90 -0.44
N ILE A 61 6.14 7.95 0.00
CA ILE A 61 6.92 8.84 -0.89
C ILE A 61 8.02 8.05 -1.62
N LYS A 62 8.68 7.10 -0.94
CA LYS A 62 9.70 6.25 -1.59
C LYS A 62 9.08 5.27 -2.58
N VAL A 63 7.89 4.74 -2.30
CA VAL A 63 7.12 3.90 -3.25
C VAL A 63 6.82 4.71 -4.52
N ILE A 64 6.22 5.90 -4.37
CA ILE A 64 5.92 6.81 -5.49
C ILE A 64 7.18 7.11 -6.30
N SER A 65 8.27 7.48 -5.61
CA SER A 65 9.55 7.78 -6.28
C SER A 65 10.11 6.58 -7.04
N GLY A 66 9.93 5.35 -6.53
CA GLY A 66 10.38 4.13 -7.20
C GLY A 66 9.59 3.81 -8.47
N VAL A 67 8.29 4.08 -8.46
CA VAL A 67 7.37 3.77 -9.57
C VAL A 67 7.36 4.87 -10.65
N ARG A 68 7.66 6.12 -10.29
CA ARG A 68 7.58 7.28 -11.18
C ARG A 68 8.31 7.09 -12.51
N LYS A 69 9.50 6.46 -12.50
CA LYS A 69 10.28 6.21 -13.73
C LYS A 69 9.54 5.28 -14.70
N ALA A 70 8.87 4.24 -14.19
CA ALA A 70 8.11 3.31 -15.02
C ALA A 70 6.88 3.98 -15.66
N CYS A 71 6.26 4.92 -14.94
CA CYS A 71 5.08 5.67 -15.38
C CYS A 71 5.39 6.84 -16.33
N GLN A 72 6.65 7.12 -16.66
CA GLN A 72 6.99 8.27 -17.50
C GLN A 72 6.35 8.16 -18.90
N GLY A 73 5.62 9.21 -19.30
CA GLY A 73 4.90 9.28 -20.58
C GLY A 73 3.63 8.43 -20.63
N ARG A 74 3.15 7.94 -19.49
CA ARG A 74 1.87 7.21 -19.35
C ARG A 74 0.79 8.14 -18.81
N PRO A 75 -0.50 7.85 -19.04
CA PRO A 75 -1.62 8.62 -18.49
C PRO A 75 -1.84 8.29 -17.00
N VAL A 76 -0.82 8.52 -16.17
CA VAL A 76 -0.83 8.24 -14.73
C VAL A 76 -0.60 9.56 -13.99
N THR A 77 -1.54 9.96 -13.14
CA THR A 77 -1.48 11.20 -12.36
C THR A 77 -0.75 11.02 -11.03
N GLU A 78 -0.39 12.11 -10.35
CA GLU A 78 0.19 12.01 -9.00
C GLU A 78 -0.83 11.48 -7.97
N ASP A 79 -2.14 11.74 -8.17
CA ASP A 79 -3.19 11.18 -7.32
C ASP A 79 -3.28 9.65 -7.50
N ASP A 80 -3.15 9.15 -8.73
CA ASP A 80 -3.10 7.70 -8.98
C ASP A 80 -1.90 7.05 -8.30
N LEU A 81 -0.72 7.71 -8.33
CA LEU A 81 0.47 7.23 -7.64
C LEU A 81 0.30 7.23 -6.12
N ALA A 82 -0.40 8.23 -5.57
CA ALA A 82 -0.71 8.30 -4.15
C ALA A 82 -1.64 7.15 -3.72
N MET A 83 -2.69 6.87 -4.52
CA MET A 83 -3.60 5.75 -4.31
C MET A 83 -2.88 4.40 -4.42
N LEU A 84 -2.01 4.23 -5.42
CA LEU A 84 -1.17 3.04 -5.57
C LEU A 84 -0.29 2.83 -4.33
N ALA A 85 0.39 3.88 -3.86
CA ALA A 85 1.27 3.77 -2.70
C ALA A 85 0.49 3.44 -1.41
N GLN A 86 -0.75 3.91 -1.30
CA GLN A 86 -1.66 3.51 -0.23
C GLN A 86 -2.04 2.03 -0.33
N GLU A 87 -2.48 1.55 -1.50
CA GLU A 87 -2.82 0.13 -1.71
C GLU A 87 -1.62 -0.79 -1.41
N VAL A 88 -0.41 -0.39 -1.80
CA VAL A 88 0.83 -1.12 -1.46
C VAL A 88 1.06 -1.18 0.05
N GLU A 89 0.90 -0.07 0.75
CA GLU A 89 1.04 -0.03 2.21
C GLU A 89 0.02 -0.94 2.89
N GLU A 90 -1.24 -0.87 2.48
CA GLU A 90 -2.34 -1.69 3.02
C GLU A 90 -2.09 -3.19 2.78
N ASN A 91 -1.68 -3.58 1.57
CA ASN A 91 -1.33 -4.96 1.24
C ASN A 91 -0.20 -5.48 2.13
N ILE A 92 0.87 -4.69 2.31
CA ILE A 92 1.98 -5.08 3.18
C ILE A 92 1.51 -5.22 4.63
N ARG A 93 0.75 -4.24 5.15
CA ARG A 93 0.25 -4.28 6.53
C ARG A 93 -0.71 -5.44 6.79
N SER A 94 -1.49 -5.85 5.77
CA SER A 94 -2.42 -6.97 5.88
C SER A 94 -1.73 -8.31 6.13
N SER A 95 -0.43 -8.42 5.79
CA SER A 95 0.38 -9.60 6.12
C SER A 95 0.66 -9.76 7.62
N GLY A 96 0.48 -8.69 8.41
CA GLY A 96 0.81 -8.65 9.84
C GLY A 96 2.31 -8.51 10.15
N ALA A 97 3.17 -8.38 9.13
CA ALA A 97 4.60 -8.22 9.32
C ALA A 97 4.95 -6.83 9.87
N ALA A 98 5.78 -6.78 10.91
CA ALA A 98 6.35 -5.53 11.44
C ALA A 98 7.56 -5.05 10.62
N GLU A 99 8.23 -5.98 9.93
CA GLU A 99 9.40 -5.72 9.10
C GLU A 99 9.21 -6.40 7.74
N ILE A 100 9.64 -5.74 6.67
CA ILE A 100 9.57 -6.25 5.30
C ILE A 100 10.85 -5.94 4.54
N ASP A 101 11.33 -6.87 3.72
CA ASP A 101 12.48 -6.62 2.87
C ASP A 101 12.15 -5.62 1.76
N ALA A 102 13.12 -4.77 1.41
CA ALA A 102 12.94 -3.79 0.33
C ALA A 102 12.61 -4.43 -1.03
N HIS A 103 13.06 -5.67 -1.25
CA HIS A 103 12.71 -6.44 -2.45
C HIS A 103 11.20 -6.79 -2.46
N GLU A 104 10.68 -7.27 -1.34
CA GLU A 104 9.25 -7.61 -1.18
C GLU A 104 8.35 -6.37 -1.34
N VAL A 105 8.80 -5.18 -0.90
CA VAL A 105 8.11 -3.92 -1.21
C VAL A 105 8.01 -3.70 -2.73
N GLY A 106 9.09 -3.99 -3.47
CA GLY A 106 9.11 -3.93 -4.93
C GLY A 106 8.12 -4.90 -5.56
N LEU A 107 8.03 -6.13 -5.05
CA LEU A 107 7.06 -7.12 -5.52
C LEU A 107 5.62 -6.71 -5.20
N ALA A 108 5.37 -6.14 -4.02
CA ALA A 108 4.05 -5.67 -3.60
C ALA A 108 3.50 -4.53 -4.49
N ILE A 109 4.37 -3.78 -5.17
CA ILE A 109 3.99 -2.74 -6.14
C ILE A 109 3.41 -3.31 -7.43
N LEU A 110 3.84 -4.50 -7.85
CA LEU A 110 3.53 -5.05 -9.16
C LEU A 110 2.02 -5.24 -9.37
N GLY A 111 1.31 -5.75 -8.37
CA GLY A 111 -0.15 -5.97 -8.45
C GLY A 111 -0.94 -4.68 -8.67
N PRO A 112 -0.84 -3.69 -7.77
CA PRO A 112 -1.47 -2.38 -7.94
C PRO A 112 -1.06 -1.66 -9.23
N LEU A 113 0.24 -1.69 -9.57
CA LEU A 113 0.75 -1.03 -10.78
C LEU A 113 0.18 -1.66 -12.06
N ARG A 114 -0.01 -2.97 -12.09
CA ARG A 114 -0.60 -3.68 -13.22
C ARG A 114 -2.05 -3.28 -13.48
N LYS A 115 -2.83 -3.08 -12.41
CA LYS A 115 -4.21 -2.55 -12.52
C LYS A 115 -4.24 -1.11 -13.01
N LEU A 116 -3.23 -0.32 -12.62
CA LEU A 116 -3.13 1.09 -12.97
C LEU A 116 -2.68 1.31 -14.42
N ASP A 117 -1.59 0.67 -14.84
CA ASP A 117 -1.08 0.76 -16.21
C ASP A 117 -0.17 -0.44 -16.54
N GLU A 118 -0.60 -1.28 -17.47
CA GLU A 118 0.11 -2.51 -17.86
C GLU A 118 1.51 -2.25 -18.43
N VAL A 119 1.71 -1.13 -19.14
CA VAL A 119 3.00 -0.79 -19.75
C VAL A 119 3.99 -0.33 -18.66
N ALA A 120 3.53 0.49 -17.71
CA ALA A 120 4.32 0.85 -16.54
C ALA A 120 4.65 -0.39 -15.70
N TYR A 121 3.69 -1.30 -15.53
CA TYR A 121 3.93 -2.60 -14.91
C TYR A 121 5.05 -3.38 -15.60
N LEU A 122 5.00 -3.57 -16.93
CA LEU A 122 6.03 -4.31 -17.67
C LEU A 122 7.42 -3.66 -17.49
N ARG A 123 7.51 -2.33 -17.56
CA ARG A 123 8.76 -1.58 -17.35
C ARG A 123 9.32 -1.72 -15.94
N PHE A 124 8.44 -1.81 -14.95
CA PHE A 124 8.82 -1.98 -13.56
C PHE A 124 9.21 -3.44 -13.26
N ALA A 125 8.39 -4.39 -13.73
CA ALA A 125 8.60 -5.83 -13.60
C ALA A 125 9.93 -6.26 -14.21
N SER A 126 10.33 -5.70 -15.35
CA SER A 126 11.60 -6.07 -15.99
C SER A 126 12.82 -5.84 -15.11
N VAL A 127 12.76 -4.88 -14.18
CA VAL A 127 13.84 -4.60 -13.22
C VAL A 127 13.73 -5.49 -11.99
N TYR A 128 12.53 -5.63 -11.42
CA TYR A 128 12.35 -6.30 -10.12
C TYR A 128 12.20 -7.82 -10.22
N GLN A 129 11.73 -8.33 -11.36
CA GLN A 129 11.68 -9.77 -11.67
C GLN A 129 12.87 -10.22 -12.54
N ALA A 130 13.86 -9.33 -12.74
CA ALA A 130 15.09 -9.61 -13.49
C ALA A 130 14.82 -10.23 -14.88
N PHE A 131 14.09 -9.52 -15.73
CA PHE A 131 13.90 -9.98 -17.11
C PHE A 131 15.24 -9.88 -17.84
N GLU A 132 15.70 -11.00 -18.37
CA GLU A 132 16.98 -11.11 -19.08
C GLU A 132 16.79 -11.40 -20.57
N SER A 133 15.57 -11.79 -20.96
CA SER A 133 15.27 -12.32 -22.29
C SER A 133 13.98 -11.74 -22.89
N LEU A 134 13.78 -11.93 -24.20
CA LEU A 134 12.52 -11.58 -24.86
C LEU A 134 11.38 -12.49 -24.38
N GLU A 135 11.72 -13.74 -24.07
CA GLU A 135 10.83 -14.77 -23.57
C GLU A 135 10.20 -14.38 -22.22
N ASP A 136 10.92 -13.64 -21.37
CA ASP A 136 10.38 -13.11 -20.11
C ASP A 136 9.26 -12.08 -20.38
N PHE A 137 9.48 -11.20 -21.37
CA PHE A 137 8.46 -10.25 -21.80
C PHE A 137 7.26 -10.95 -22.43
N GLU A 138 7.49 -11.94 -23.29
CA GLU A 138 6.42 -12.72 -23.90
C GLU A 138 5.56 -13.43 -22.84
N SER A 139 6.19 -14.00 -21.81
CA SER A 139 5.51 -14.65 -20.69
C SER A 139 4.65 -13.64 -19.91
N ALA A 140 5.22 -12.48 -19.59
CA ALA A 140 4.50 -11.42 -18.87
C ALA A 140 3.31 -10.87 -19.69
N ILE A 141 3.49 -10.67 -21.00
CA ILE A 141 2.41 -10.22 -21.91
C ILE A 141 1.32 -11.29 -22.03
N SER A 142 1.71 -12.55 -22.11
CA SER A 142 0.76 -13.67 -22.20
C SER A 142 -0.11 -13.75 -20.95
N LEU A 143 0.46 -13.52 -19.77
CA LEU A 143 -0.29 -13.44 -18.52
C LEU A 143 -1.32 -12.30 -18.55
N LEU A 144 -0.92 -11.10 -18.98
CA LEU A 144 -1.84 -9.94 -19.09
C LEU A 144 -3.00 -10.22 -20.05
N ARG A 145 -2.73 -10.84 -21.20
CA ARG A 145 -3.77 -11.24 -22.16
C ARG A 145 -4.77 -12.21 -21.55
N HIS A 146 -4.30 -13.22 -20.83
CA HIS A 146 -5.16 -14.19 -20.17
C HIS A 146 -6.06 -13.51 -19.11
N GLU A 147 -5.50 -12.58 -18.33
CA GLU A 147 -6.29 -11.82 -17.35
C GLU A 147 -7.38 -10.98 -18.02
N HIS A 148 -7.08 -10.31 -19.15
CA HIS A 148 -8.09 -9.61 -19.94
C HIS A 148 -9.22 -10.52 -20.42
N GLU A 149 -8.90 -11.72 -20.89
CA GLU A 149 -9.91 -12.70 -21.32
C GLU A 149 -10.80 -13.15 -20.16
N GLU A 150 -10.23 -13.41 -18.99
CA GLU A 150 -10.99 -13.80 -17.80
C GLU A 150 -11.88 -12.68 -17.29
N HIS A 151 -11.39 -11.42 -17.28
CA HIS A 151 -12.20 -10.26 -16.94
C HIS A 151 -13.35 -10.04 -17.94
N ALA A 152 -13.12 -10.23 -19.24
CA ALA A 152 -14.16 -10.14 -20.26
C ALA A 152 -15.23 -11.24 -20.10
N LYS A 153 -14.83 -12.47 -19.77
CA LYS A 153 -15.76 -13.58 -19.51
C LYS A 153 -16.57 -13.36 -18.23
N ALA A 154 -15.96 -12.80 -17.18
CA ALA A 154 -16.64 -12.49 -15.93
C ALA A 154 -17.75 -11.44 -16.13
N GLY A 155 -17.43 -10.32 -16.80
CA GLY A 155 -18.42 -9.29 -17.11
C GLY A 155 -19.57 -9.79 -17.98
N ALA A 156 -19.29 -10.69 -18.94
CA ALA A 156 -20.33 -11.31 -19.77
C ALA A 156 -21.26 -12.26 -18.98
N LYS A 157 -20.78 -12.88 -17.88
CA LYS A 157 -21.60 -13.71 -17.00
C LYS A 157 -22.49 -12.86 -16.08
N GLU A 158 -21.98 -11.76 -15.54
CA GLU A 158 -22.74 -10.83 -14.69
C GLU A 158 -23.88 -10.14 -15.46
N ALA A 159 -23.61 -9.72 -16.70
CA ALA A 159 -24.64 -9.13 -17.57
C ALA A 159 -25.81 -10.10 -17.84
N LYS A 160 -25.50 -11.38 -18.12
CA LYS A 160 -26.50 -12.44 -18.33
C LYS A 160 -27.23 -12.88 -17.05
N GLY A 161 -26.67 -12.57 -15.87
CA GLY A 161 -27.30 -12.85 -14.58
C GLY A 161 -28.36 -11.83 -14.19
N SER A 162 -28.17 -10.55 -14.56
CA SER A 162 -29.14 -9.47 -14.27
C SER A 162 -30.39 -9.51 -15.16
N GLU A 163 -30.35 -10.14 -16.33
CA GLU A 163 -31.52 -10.30 -17.22
C GLU A 163 -32.50 -11.41 -16.79
N LYS A 164 -32.25 -12.12 -15.68
CA LYS A 164 -33.07 -13.27 -15.22
C LYS A 164 -33.95 -13.03 -13.99
N SER A 165 -34.17 -11.78 -13.56
CA SER A 165 -35.23 -11.46 -12.59
C SER A 165 -36.46 -10.86 -13.27
N PRO A 166 -37.40 -11.66 -13.77
CA PRO A 166 -38.79 -11.28 -13.86
C PRO A 166 -39.52 -11.61 -12.54
N LEU A 167 -40.41 -10.68 -12.18
CA LEU A 167 -41.42 -10.68 -11.10
C LEU A 167 -42.02 -12.04 -10.74
#